data_AF-A0A954ZZ47-F1
#
_entry.id   AF-A0A954ZZ47-F1
#
_cell.length_a   1.000
_cell.length_b   1.000
_cell.length_c   1.000
_cell.angle_alpha   90.00
_cell.angle_beta   90.00
_cell.angle_gamma   90.00
#
_symmetry.space_group_name_H-M   'P 1'
#
loop_
_entity.id
_entity.type
_entity.pdbx_description
1 polymer ?
#
loop_
_entity_poly.entity_id
_entity_poly.type
_entity_poly.pdbx_seq_one_letter_code
_entity_poly.pdbx_strand_id
1 'polypeptide(L)'
;MALASQPHSLAQSTRWIANVIQEWASPSHRSRRVIWLLIAITLLSCGDLYMTLAHAMGPGFLEGNPIARFVMASGNPLHVIGYKIATAGTAIVLLFFCRRSQVGELAAWLGVVMLLWLMFQWTIYMEAIETVGVFSEWLTEEHGGPEFIAMVPATQ
;
A
#
# COMPACT_ATOMS: atom_id res chain seq x y z
N MET A 1 -59.01 7.94 -8.19
CA MET A 1 -57.93 7.89 -7.18
C MET A 1 -56.60 7.85 -7.94
N ALA A 2 -56.05 9.03 -8.25
CA ALA A 2 -54.84 9.16 -9.06
C ALA A 2 -53.68 9.59 -8.15
N LEU A 3 -52.74 8.68 -7.90
CA LEU A 3 -51.45 8.94 -7.26
C LEU A 3 -50.53 9.58 -8.30
N ALA A 4 -50.50 10.92 -8.35
CA ALA A 4 -49.53 11.64 -9.14
C ALA A 4 -48.14 11.50 -8.49
N SER A 5 -47.26 10.72 -9.11
CA SER A 5 -45.84 10.64 -8.78
C SER A 5 -45.19 11.99 -9.04
N GLN A 6 -44.79 12.68 -7.97
CA GLN A 6 -44.03 13.94 -8.06
C GLN A 6 -42.68 13.66 -8.75
N PRO A 7 -42.38 14.26 -9.92
CA PRO A 7 -41.10 14.06 -10.57
C PRO A 7 -40.02 14.76 -9.75
N HIS A 8 -39.10 13.97 -9.18
CA HIS A 8 -37.91 14.49 -8.51
C HIS A 8 -37.12 15.35 -9.50
N SER A 9 -37.22 16.68 -9.40
CA SER A 9 -36.53 17.57 -10.32
C SER A 9 -35.01 17.41 -10.15
N LEU A 10 -34.28 17.29 -11.25
CA LEU A 10 -32.81 17.20 -11.24
C LEU A 10 -32.15 18.36 -10.48
N ALA A 11 -32.82 19.53 -10.45
CA ALA A 11 -32.40 20.71 -9.71
C ALA A 11 -32.46 20.56 -8.18
N GLN A 12 -33.33 19.69 -7.66
CA GLN A 12 -33.40 19.38 -6.23
C GLN A 12 -32.28 18.41 -5.82
N SER A 13 -31.98 17.45 -6.70
CA SER A 13 -30.88 16.49 -6.53
C SER A 13 -29.51 17.18 -6.52
N THR A 14 -29.25 18.13 -7.42
CA THR A 14 -27.96 18.86 -7.47
C THR A 14 -27.73 19.73 -6.24
N ARG A 15 -28.77 20.41 -5.74
CA ARG A 15 -28.68 21.20 -4.49
C ARG A 15 -28.42 20.32 -3.27
N TRP A 16 -29.08 19.15 -3.19
CA TRP A 16 -28.82 18.20 -2.12
C TRP A 16 -27.37 17.73 -2.11
N ILE A 17 -26.81 17.35 -3.27
CA ILE A 17 -25.40 16.95 -3.39
C ILE A 17 -24.47 18.09 -2.97
N ALA A 18 -24.72 19.32 -3.44
CA ALA A 18 -23.90 20.47 -3.11
C ALA A 18 -23.88 20.78 -1.60
N ASN A 19 -25.04 20.71 -0.94
CA ASN A 19 -25.15 20.92 0.51
C ASN A 19 -24.39 19.84 1.29
N VAL A 20 -24.48 18.58 0.87
CA VAL A 20 -23.68 17.49 1.46
C VAL A 20 -22.19 17.80 1.29
N ILE A 21 -21.72 18.12 0.07
CA ILE A 21 -20.30 18.43 -0.14
C ILE A 21 -19.82 19.59 0.75
N GLN A 22 -20.60 20.67 0.87
CA GLN A 22 -20.25 21.80 1.73
C GLN A 22 -20.22 21.44 3.22
N GLU A 23 -21.20 20.66 3.69
CA GLU A 23 -21.24 20.20 5.07
C GLU A 23 -20.01 19.35 5.40
N TRP A 24 -19.64 18.44 4.50
CA TRP A 24 -18.45 17.60 4.63
C TRP A 24 -17.14 18.37 4.48
N ALA A 25 -17.11 19.48 3.74
CA ALA A 25 -15.96 20.38 3.62
C ALA A 25 -15.76 21.25 4.87
N SER A 26 -16.77 21.37 5.74
CA SER A 26 -16.68 22.18 6.96
C SER A 26 -15.49 21.78 7.86
N PRO A 27 -14.81 22.75 8.50
CA PRO A 27 -13.77 22.47 9.50
C PRO A 27 -14.23 21.56 10.64
N SER A 28 -15.53 21.60 10.99
CA SER A 28 -16.11 20.76 12.06
C SER A 28 -16.05 19.27 11.75
N HIS A 29 -16.01 18.88 10.47
CA HIS A 29 -15.97 17.48 10.02
C HIS A 29 -14.55 16.97 9.71
N ARG A 30 -13.51 17.80 9.88
CA ARG A 30 -12.11 17.42 9.60
C ARG A 30 -11.68 16.15 10.32
N SER A 31 -11.97 16.06 11.62
CA SER A 31 -11.57 14.89 12.41
C SER A 31 -12.17 13.59 11.87
N ARG A 32 -13.41 13.63 11.35
CA ARG A 32 -14.03 12.46 10.71
C ARG A 32 -13.33 12.08 9.41
N ARG A 33 -12.96 13.05 8.57
CA ARG A 33 -12.22 12.80 7.32
C ARG A 33 -10.87 12.15 7.61
N VAL A 34 -10.12 12.67 8.59
CA VAL A 34 -8.83 12.08 8.99
C VAL A 34 -9.01 10.66 9.53
N ILE A 35 -10.05 10.38 10.31
CA ILE A 35 -10.33 9.01 10.77
C ILE A 35 -10.53 8.05 9.58
N TRP A 36 -11.28 8.45 8.56
CA TRP A 36 -11.44 7.63 7.35
C TRP A 36 -10.11 7.42 6.60
N LEU A 37 -9.29 8.47 6.49
CA LEU A 37 -7.95 8.36 5.91
C LEU A 37 -7.03 7.43 6.72
N LEU A 38 -7.11 7.46 8.05
CA LEU A 38 -6.36 6.55 8.93
C LEU A 38 -6.79 5.09 8.75
N ILE A 39 -8.10 4.84 8.60
CA ILE A 39 -8.61 3.51 8.28
C ILE A 39 -8.05 3.04 6.93
N ALA A 40 -8.08 3.91 5.91
CA ALA A 40 -7.50 3.61 4.60
C ALA A 40 -5.99 3.31 4.68
N ILE A 41 -5.21 4.13 5.39
CA ILE A 41 -3.78 3.91 5.64
C ILE A 41 -3.55 2.56 6.31
N THR A 42 -4.37 2.20 7.30
CA THR A 42 -4.24 0.93 8.01
C THR A 42 -4.47 -0.25 7.06
N LEU A 43 -5.53 -0.22 6.27
CA LEU A 43 -5.84 -1.26 5.29
C LEU A 43 -4.75 -1.38 4.21
N LEU A 44 -4.28 -0.26 3.68
CA LEU A 44 -3.19 -0.24 2.71
C LEU A 44 -1.86 -0.76 3.30
N SER A 45 -1.57 -0.43 4.56
CA SER A 45 -0.38 -0.93 5.26
C SER A 45 -0.47 -2.44 5.50
N CYS A 46 -1.66 -2.98 5.77
CA CYS A 46 -1.88 -4.43 5.85
C CYS A 46 -1.66 -5.10 4.48
N GLY A 47 -2.14 -4.49 3.40
CA GLY A 47 -1.89 -4.98 2.03
C GLY A 47 -0.40 -4.98 1.69
N ASP A 48 0.32 -3.91 2.02
CA ASP A 48 1.76 -3.82 1.85
C ASP A 48 2.53 -4.89 2.64
N LEU A 49 2.14 -5.11 3.91
CA LEU A 49 2.72 -6.16 4.74
C LEU A 49 2.47 -7.55 4.14
N TYR A 50 1.25 -7.81 3.67
CA TYR A 50 0.92 -9.07 3.01
C TYR A 50 1.80 -9.32 1.77
N MET A 51 1.90 -8.34 0.88
CA MET A 51 2.74 -8.44 -0.33
C MET A 51 4.21 -8.64 0.02
N THR A 52 4.71 -7.92 1.03
CA THR A 52 6.08 -8.10 1.51
C THR A 52 6.32 -9.50 2.03
N LEU A 53 5.42 -10.05 2.87
CA LEU A 53 5.60 -11.40 3.42
C LEU A 53 5.52 -12.49 2.36
N ALA A 54 4.66 -12.32 1.36
CA ALA A 54 4.55 -13.25 0.24
C ALA A 54 5.86 -13.35 -0.55
N HIS A 55 6.64 -12.26 -0.64
CA HIS A 55 7.86 -12.20 -1.45
C HIS A 55 9.15 -12.20 -0.65
N ALA A 56 9.13 -11.88 0.65
CA ALA A 56 10.31 -11.81 1.50
C ALA A 56 11.06 -13.15 1.63
N MET A 57 10.38 -14.26 1.37
CA MET A 57 10.96 -15.62 1.40
C MET A 57 11.20 -16.20 -0.01
N GLY A 58 10.87 -15.44 -1.07
CA GLY A 58 11.07 -15.86 -2.46
C GLY A 58 12.47 -15.54 -2.98
N PRO A 59 13.04 -16.36 -3.88
CA PRO A 59 14.27 -16.01 -4.59
C PRO A 59 14.04 -14.75 -5.44
N GLY A 60 14.85 -13.71 -5.26
CA GLY A 60 14.79 -12.47 -6.04
C GLY A 60 14.25 -11.23 -5.31
N PHE A 61 13.94 -11.32 -4.02
CA PHE A 61 13.55 -10.15 -3.23
C PHE A 61 14.74 -9.22 -2.92
N LEU A 62 15.01 -8.31 -3.85
CA LEU A 62 16.00 -7.25 -3.70
C LEU A 62 15.39 -6.05 -2.98
N GLU A 63 15.44 -6.08 -1.65
CA GLU A 63 14.98 -4.96 -0.85
C GLU A 63 15.92 -3.76 -1.02
N GLY A 64 15.40 -2.71 -1.67
CA GLY A 64 16.11 -1.46 -1.92
C GLY A 64 16.37 -0.65 -0.65
N ASN A 65 15.59 -0.88 0.41
CA ASN A 65 15.76 -0.20 1.69
C ASN A 65 16.86 -0.89 2.54
N PRO A 66 18.00 -0.24 2.81
CA PRO A 66 19.10 -0.84 3.56
C PRO A 66 18.73 -1.19 5.01
N ILE A 67 17.80 -0.46 5.62
CA ILE A 67 17.31 -0.76 6.98
C ILE A 67 16.45 -2.02 6.96
N ALA A 68 15.54 -2.14 6.00
CA ALA A 68 14.71 -3.35 5.86
C ALA A 68 15.56 -4.58 5.53
N ARG A 69 16.62 -4.42 4.73
CA ARG A 69 17.62 -5.46 4.47
C ARG A 69 18.31 -5.93 5.75
N PHE A 70 18.69 -5.00 6.62
CA PHE A 70 19.28 -5.34 7.92
C PHE A 70 18.30 -6.11 8.81
N VAL A 71 17.02 -5.70 8.84
CA VAL A 71 15.97 -6.42 9.58
C VAL A 71 15.76 -7.84 9.02
N MET A 72 15.78 -8.00 7.70
CA MET A 72 15.65 -9.30 7.04
C MET A 72 16.89 -10.19 7.11
N ALA A 73 18.09 -9.63 7.34
CA ALA A 73 19.32 -10.39 7.49
C ALA A 73 19.26 -11.40 8.66
N SER A 74 18.34 -11.20 9.59
CA SER A 74 18.03 -12.14 10.68
C SER A 74 17.37 -13.45 10.22
N GLY A 75 16.86 -13.52 8.99
CA GLY A 75 16.17 -14.69 8.43
C GLY A 75 14.79 -14.99 9.04
N ASN A 76 14.30 -14.16 9.96
CA ASN A 76 13.03 -14.36 10.63
C ASN A 76 11.96 -13.36 10.14
N PRO A 77 10.87 -13.84 9.49
CA PRO A 77 9.78 -12.98 9.02
C PRO A 77 9.13 -12.12 10.12
N LEU A 78 9.16 -12.59 11.38
CA LEU A 78 8.61 -11.86 12.52
C LEU A 78 9.26 -10.49 12.73
N HIS A 79 10.55 -10.34 12.41
CA HIS A 79 11.24 -9.06 12.55
C HIS A 79 10.74 -8.03 11.53
N VAL A 80 10.44 -8.46 10.31
CA VAL A 80 9.85 -7.59 9.27
C VAL A 80 8.44 -7.16 9.66
N ILE A 81 7.64 -8.10 10.17
CA ILE A 81 6.29 -7.83 10.68
C ILE A 81 6.36 -6.80 11.81
N GLY A 82 7.21 -7.04 12.81
CA GLY A 82 7.39 -6.15 13.95
C GLY A 82 7.82 -4.75 13.52
N TYR A 83 8.78 -4.65 12.60
CA TYR A 83 9.26 -3.36 12.07
C TYR A 83 8.15 -2.60 11.31
N LYS A 84 7.39 -3.26 10.44
CA LYS A 84 6.29 -2.63 9.71
C LYS A 84 5.15 -2.21 10.64
N ILE A 85 4.77 -3.05 11.61
CA ILE A 85 3.74 -2.70 12.60
C ILE A 85 4.19 -1.51 13.45
N ALA A 86 5.46 -1.50 13.90
CA ALA A 86 5.98 -0.41 14.71
C ALA A 86 6.00 0.92 13.95
N THR A 87 6.48 0.93 12.70
CA THR A 87 6.56 2.14 11.88
C THR A 87 5.18 2.65 11.45
N ALA A 88 4.33 1.79 10.89
CA ALA A 88 2.97 2.16 10.49
C ALA A 88 2.11 2.55 11.69
N GLY A 89 2.19 1.81 12.79
CA GLY A 89 1.49 2.11 14.04
C GLY A 89 1.90 3.48 14.60
N THR A 90 3.20 3.78 14.63
CA THR A 90 3.70 5.10 15.07
C THR A 90 3.14 6.22 14.19
N ALA A 91 3.17 6.06 12.86
CA ALA A 91 2.62 7.05 11.94
C ALA A 91 1.11 7.27 12.16
N ILE A 92 0.33 6.19 12.31
CA ILE A 92 -1.12 6.25 12.57
C ILE A 92 -1.41 6.96 13.90
N VAL A 93 -0.66 6.65 14.96
CA VAL A 93 -0.83 7.30 16.28
C VAL A 93 -0.52 8.79 16.20
N LEU A 94 0.58 9.19 15.55
CA LEU A 94 0.93 10.60 15.35
C LEU A 94 -0.16 11.35 14.58
N LEU A 95 -0.62 10.79 13.45
CA LEU A 95 -1.68 11.37 12.65
C LEU A 95 -3.02 11.44 13.41
N PHE A 96 -3.31 10.45 14.26
CA PHE A 96 -4.50 10.48 15.12
C PHE A 96 -4.46 11.65 16.10
N PHE A 97 -3.31 11.92 16.74
CA PHE A 97 -3.17 13.10 17.60
C PHE A 97 -3.24 14.42 16.80
N CYS A 98 -2.72 14.45 15.58
CA CYS A 98 -2.77 15.60 14.69
C CYS A 98 -4.11 15.80 13.96
N ARG A 99 -5.12 14.93 14.15
CA ARG A 99 -6.37 14.89 13.35
C ARG A 99 -7.23 16.16 13.36
N ARG A 100 -7.01 17.06 14.31
CA ARG A 100 -7.73 18.35 14.41
C ARG A 100 -7.04 19.47 13.60
N SER A 101 -5.79 19.27 13.18
CA SER A 101 -4.99 20.27 12.44
C SER A 101 -5.12 20.11 10.93
N GLN A 102 -4.96 21.22 10.17
CA GLN A 102 -4.86 21.17 8.70
C GLN A 102 -3.66 20.34 8.24
N VAL A 103 -2.55 20.49 8.94
CA VAL A 103 -1.30 19.76 8.64
C VAL A 103 -1.49 18.26 8.78
N GLY A 104 -2.20 17.80 9.82
CA GLY A 104 -2.50 16.38 10.01
C GLY A 104 -3.41 15.81 8.93
N GLU A 105 -4.36 16.60 8.42
CA GLU A 105 -5.19 16.20 7.27
C GLU A 105 -4.36 16.07 5.99
N LEU A 106 -3.50 17.04 5.70
CA LEU A 106 -2.59 16.98 4.54
C LEU A 106 -1.62 15.79 4.64
N ALA A 107 -1.06 15.55 5.83
CA ALA A 107 -0.16 14.43 6.07
C ALA A 107 -0.87 13.06 5.91
N ALA A 108 -2.13 12.95 6.34
CA ALA A 108 -2.91 11.73 6.13
C ALA A 108 -3.22 11.49 4.64
N TRP A 109 -3.56 12.54 3.89
CA TRP A 109 -3.72 12.44 2.43
C TRP A 109 -2.42 12.00 1.74
N LEU A 110 -1.29 12.62 2.10
CA LEU A 110 0.00 12.24 1.58
C LEU A 110 0.33 10.78 1.89
N GLY A 111 0.05 10.32 3.11
CA GLY A 111 0.23 8.92 3.51
C GLY A 111 -0.58 7.95 2.64
N VAL A 112 -1.85 8.25 2.38
CA VAL A 112 -2.69 7.44 1.47
C VAL A 112 -2.09 7.42 0.05
N VAL A 113 -1.70 8.57 -0.49
CA VAL A 113 -1.13 8.67 -1.84
C VAL A 113 0.18 7.88 -1.94
N MET A 114 1.07 8.00 -0.96
CA MET A 114 2.33 7.25 -0.95
C MET A 114 2.10 5.74 -0.87
N LEU A 115 1.15 5.28 -0.06
CA LEU A 115 0.82 3.86 0.03
C LEU A 115 0.17 3.33 -1.25
N LEU A 116 -0.72 4.09 -1.88
CA LEU A 116 -1.30 3.72 -3.18
C LEU A 116 -0.23 3.65 -4.28
N TRP A 117 0.69 4.63 -4.29
CA TRP A 117 1.84 4.60 -5.20
C TRP A 117 2.70 3.35 -4.98
N LEU A 118 2.96 3.00 -3.72
CA LEU A 118 3.69 1.78 -3.37
C LEU A 118 2.95 0.52 -3.86
N MET A 119 1.62 0.46 -3.74
CA MET A 119 0.83 -0.66 -4.27
C MET A 119 0.95 -0.78 -5.80
N PHE A 120 1.03 0.35 -6.51
CA PHE A 120 1.27 0.34 -7.96
C PHE A 120 2.70 -0.11 -8.30
N GLN A 121 3.70 0.27 -7.51
CA GLN A 121 5.06 -0.25 -7.67
C GLN A 121 5.11 -1.77 -7.46
N TRP A 122 4.33 -2.30 -6.51
CA TRP A 122 4.19 -3.73 -6.32
C TRP A 122 3.66 -4.45 -7.56
N THR A 123 2.67 -3.89 -8.27
CA THR A 123 2.14 -4.56 -9.48
C THR A 123 3.20 -4.64 -10.58
N ILE A 124 3.95 -3.56 -10.80
CA ILE A 124 5.06 -3.56 -11.77
C ILE A 124 6.14 -4.58 -11.37
N TYR A 125 6.48 -4.65 -10.09
CA TYR A 125 7.46 -5.60 -9.58
C TYR A 125 7.00 -7.06 -9.78
N MET A 126 5.72 -7.37 -9.55
CA MET A 126 5.16 -8.70 -9.79
C MET A 126 5.29 -9.12 -11.27
N GLU A 127 4.94 -8.24 -12.20
CA GLU A 127 5.05 -8.51 -13.65
C GLU A 127 6.51 -8.77 -14.05
N ALA A 128 7.46 -8.03 -13.45
CA ALA A 128 8.88 -8.23 -13.69
C ALA A 128 9.39 -9.58 -13.17
N ILE A 129 8.97 -10.01 -11.97
CA ILE A 129 9.34 -11.32 -11.42
C ILE A 129 8.80 -12.45 -12.28
N GLU A 130 7.52 -12.39 -12.70
CA GLU A 130 6.91 -13.43 -13.53
C GLU A 130 7.70 -13.64 -14.83
N THR A 131 8.06 -12.53 -15.50
CA THR A 131 8.87 -12.56 -16.72
C THR A 131 10.24 -13.23 -16.50
N VAL A 132 10.91 -12.91 -15.39
CA VAL A 132 12.22 -13.51 -15.04
C VAL A 132 12.08 -14.97 -14.64
N GLY A 133 11.01 -15.34 -13.92
CA GLY A 133 10.71 -16.72 -13.53
C GLY A 133 10.55 -17.63 -14.73
N VAL A 134 9.75 -17.20 -15.72
CA VAL A 134 9.56 -17.95 -16.98
C VAL A 134 10.87 -18.10 -17.74
N PHE A 135 11.70 -17.05 -17.80
CA PHE A 135 13.02 -17.13 -18.44
C PHE A 135 13.99 -18.08 -17.72
N SER A 136 13.97 -18.08 -16.38
CA SER A 136 14.75 -19.00 -15.54
C SER A 136 14.34 -20.45 -15.77
N GLU A 137 13.04 -20.74 -15.84
CA GLU A 137 12.53 -22.08 -16.12
C GLU A 137 12.97 -22.56 -17.51
N TRP A 138 12.83 -21.73 -18.54
CA TRP A 138 13.29 -22.02 -19.90
C TRP A 138 14.80 -22.34 -19.95
N LEU A 139 15.64 -21.56 -19.27
CA LEU A 139 17.08 -21.84 -19.17
C LEU A 139 17.37 -23.19 -18.47
N THR A 140 16.55 -23.55 -17.48
CA THR A 140 16.74 -24.79 -16.73
C THR A 140 16.36 -26.02 -17.56
N GLU A 141 15.31 -25.91 -18.38
CA GLU A 141 14.85 -26.95 -19.30
C GLU A 141 15.80 -27.16 -20.49
N GLU A 142 16.29 -26.08 -21.10
CA GLU A 142 17.09 -26.16 -22.33
C GLU A 142 18.58 -26.49 -22.08
N HIS A 143 19.12 -26.17 -20.90
CA HIS A 143 20.56 -26.30 -20.61
C HIS A 143 20.93 -27.24 -19.46
N GLY A 144 19.98 -28.03 -18.95
CA GLY A 144 20.29 -29.12 -18.03
C GLY A 144 20.75 -28.66 -16.65
N GLY A 145 19.90 -27.90 -15.94
CA GLY A 145 20.06 -27.67 -14.50
C GLY A 145 21.26 -26.83 -14.05
N PRO A 146 21.41 -26.61 -12.74
CA PRO A 146 22.23 -25.54 -12.14
C PRO A 146 23.76 -25.68 -12.28
N GLU A 147 24.27 -26.67 -13.02
CA GLU A 147 25.73 -26.81 -13.24
C GLU A 147 26.32 -25.62 -13.99
N PHE A 148 25.54 -24.92 -14.81
CA PHE A 148 26.04 -23.75 -15.55
C PHE A 148 26.33 -22.52 -14.65
N ILE A 149 25.68 -22.42 -13.48
CA ILE A 149 25.91 -21.31 -12.53
C ILE A 149 27.22 -21.49 -11.74
N ALA A 150 27.81 -22.70 -11.73
CA ALA A 150 29.09 -22.96 -11.09
C ALA A 150 30.32 -22.42 -11.87
N MET A 151 30.15 -21.79 -13.04
CA MET A 151 31.24 -21.18 -13.83
C MET A 151 31.48 -19.69 -13.55
N VAL A 152 31.07 -19.16 -12.40
CA VAL A 152 31.65 -17.89 -11.90
C VAL A 152 32.83 -18.26 -10.99
N PRO A 153 34.09 -18.03 -11.41
CA PRO A 153 35.23 -18.35 -10.57
C PRO A 153 35.14 -17.53 -9.28
N ALA A 154 35.16 -18.22 -8.13
CA ALA A 154 35.34 -17.60 -6.84
C ALA A 154 36.70 -16.89 -6.83
N THR A 155 36.71 -15.60 -7.15
CA THR A 155 37.87 -14.73 -6.89
C THR A 155 37.99 -14.61 -5.38
N GLN A 156 39.03 -15.26 -4.84
CA GLN A 156 39.49 -15.20 -3.46
C GLN A 156 39.92 -13.79 -3.05
#